data_AF-A0A9E6AI47-F1
#
_entry.id   AF-A0A9E6AI47-F1
#
_cell.length_a   1.000
_cell.length_b   1.000
_cell.length_c   1.000
_cell.angle_alpha   90.00
_cell.angle_beta   90.00
_cell.angle_gamma   90.00
#
_symmetry.space_group_name_H-M   'P 1'
#
loop_
_entity.id
_entity.type
_entity.pdbx_description
1 polymer ?
#
loop_
_entity_poly.entity_id
_entity_poly.type
_entity_poly.pdbx_seq_one_letter_code
_entity_poly.pdbx_strand_id
1 'polypeptide(L)' 'MFLSIFDIFKIGIGPSSSHTMGPMTAAARFLDDLRGGRDKEPGAGELAALG' A
#
# COMPACT_ATOMS: atom_id res chain seq x y z
N MET A 1 -3.30 -22.76 -3.10
CA MET A 1 -3.45 -21.55 -2.27
C MET A 1 -3.47 -21.99 -0.82
N PHE A 2 -2.57 -21.47 0.02
CA PHE A 2 -2.54 -21.77 1.46
C PHE A 2 -3.09 -20.55 2.20
N LEU A 3 -3.93 -20.77 3.21
CA LEU A 3 -4.46 -19.73 4.10
C LEU A 3 -3.95 -20.00 5.50
N SER A 4 -3.32 -18.99 6.08
CA SER A 4 -2.81 -19.01 7.45
C SER A 4 -3.84 -18.45 8.42
N ILE A 5 -3.80 -18.89 9.68
CA ILE A 5 -4.57 -18.25 10.75
C ILE A 5 -4.21 -16.76 10.90
N PHE A 6 -2.97 -16.38 10.55
CA PHE A 6 -2.51 -14.99 10.55
C PHE A 6 -3.13 -14.12 9.44
N ASP A 7 -3.71 -14.73 8.40
CA ASP A 7 -4.44 -13.98 7.37
C ASP A 7 -5.84 -13.55 7.86
N ILE A 8 -6.40 -14.31 8.81
CA ILE A 8 -7.72 -14.07 9.41
C ILE A 8 -7.58 -13.14 10.62
N PHE A 9 -6.62 -13.42 11.51
CA PHE A 9 -6.40 -12.66 12.73
C PHE A 9 -5.12 -11.84 12.62
N LYS A 10 -5.28 -10.57 12.24
CA LYS A 10 -4.20 -9.60 12.07
C LYS A 10 -4.39 -8.39 12.96
N ILE A 11 -3.28 -7.86 13.48
CA ILE A 11 -3.26 -6.57 14.18
C ILE A 11 -3.48 -5.47 13.13
N GLY A 12 -4.36 -4.51 13.42
CA GLY A 12 -4.68 -3.43 12.49
C GLY A 12 -5.36 -2.24 13.18
N ILE A 13 -5.72 -1.26 12.36
CA ILE A 13 -6.41 -0.03 12.79
C ILE A 13 -7.86 -0.07 12.29
N GLY A 14 -8.82 0.15 13.19
CA GLY A 14 -10.25 0.23 12.88
C GLY A 14 -10.65 1.55 12.21
N PRO A 15 -11.90 1.69 11.71
CA PRO A 15 -13.05 0.78 11.88
C PRO A 15 -13.16 -0.32 10.81
N SER A 16 -12.41 -0.25 9.71
CA SER A 16 -12.64 -1.10 8.53
C SER A 16 -11.35 -1.62 7.90
N SER A 17 -11.28 -2.93 7.67
CA SER A 17 -10.14 -3.52 6.95
C SER A 17 -10.06 -3.05 5.49
N SER A 18 -11.20 -2.89 4.80
CA SER A 18 -11.24 -2.53 3.38
C SER A 18 -11.05 -1.04 3.14
N HIS A 19 -11.51 -0.19 4.06
CA HIS A 19 -11.47 1.27 3.89
C HIS A 19 -10.40 1.96 4.75
N THR A 20 -9.74 1.25 5.67
CA THR A 20 -8.64 1.79 6.48
C THR A 20 -7.33 1.06 6.18
N MET A 21 -7.25 -0.23 6.53
CA MET A 21 -6.00 -1.00 6.35
C MET A 21 -5.63 -1.21 4.88
N GLY A 22 -6.61 -1.45 4.01
CA GLY A 22 -6.41 -1.61 2.57
C GLY A 22 -5.73 -0.40 1.94
N PRO A 23 -6.34 0.81 2.02
CA PRO A 23 -5.74 2.05 1.56
C PRO A 23 -4.38 2.35 2.22
N MET A 24 -4.24 2.14 3.53
CA MET A 24 -2.96 2.34 4.23
C MET A 24 -1.84 1.43 3.69
N THR A 25 -2.16 0.16 3.45
CA THR A 25 -1.20 -0.81 2.89
C THR A 25 -0.85 -0.45 1.44
N ALA A 26 -1.81 0.01 0.65
CA ALA A 26 -1.58 0.44 -0.73
C ALA A 26 -0.68 1.69 -0.79
N ALA A 27 -0.91 2.67 0.08
CA ALA A 27 -0.06 3.86 0.18
C ALA A 27 1.38 3.52 0.61
N ALA A 28 1.54 2.63 1.60
CA ALA A 28 2.87 2.17 2.01
C ALA A 28 3.63 1.49 0.86
N ARG A 29 2.96 0.58 0.13
CA ARG A 29 3.54 -0.06 -1.06
C ARG A 29 3.93 0.96 -2.11
N PHE A 30 3.06 1.91 -2.43
CA PHE A 30 3.37 2.97 -3.38
C PHE A 30 4.63 3.76 -2.98
N LEU A 31 4.78 4.12 -1.71
CA LEU A 31 5.98 4.82 -1.23
C LEU A 31 7.24 3.96 -1.34
N ASP A 32 7.14 2.66 -1.06
CA ASP A 32 8.26 1.73 -1.23
C ASP A 32 8.65 1.58 -2.70
N ASP A 33 7.69 1.61 -3.61
CA ASP A 33 7.92 1.57 -5.07
C ASP A 33 8.70 2.80 -5.54
N LEU A 34 8.31 3.98 -5.05
CA LEU A 34 9.01 5.24 -5.33
C LEU A 34 10.45 5.23 -4.78
N ARG A 35 10.64 4.73 -3.56
CA ARG A 35 11.98 4.65 -2.92
C ARG A 35 12.87 3.60 -3.57
N GLY A 36 12.27 2.50 -4.03
CA GLY A 36 12.97 1.37 -4.67
C GLY A 36 13.37 1.64 -6.11
N GLY A 37 13.06 2.83 -6.66
CA GLY A 37 13.40 3.18 -8.04
C GLY A 37 12.66 2.35 -9.07
N ARG A 38 11.43 1.92 -8.76
CA ARG A 38 10.60 1.19 -9.74
C ARG A 38 10.38 2.07 -10.97
N ASP A 39 10.42 1.46 -12.15
CA ASP A 39 10.22 2.17 -13.40
C ASP A 39 8.89 2.93 -13.39
N LYS A 40 8.95 4.17 -13.88
CA LYS A 40 7.80 5.04 -13.99
C LYS A 40 6.85 4.48 -15.04
N GLU A 41 5.59 4.27 -14.67
CA GLU A 41 4.57 3.84 -15.62
C GLU A 41 4.43 4.83 -16.78
N PRO A 42 4.38 4.36 -18.04
CA PRO A 42 4.23 5.24 -19.20
C PRO A 42 3.03 6.18 -19.06
N GLY A 43 3.28 7.49 -19.23
CA GLY A 43 2.25 8.52 -19.08
C GLY A 43 2.06 9.05 -17.66
N ALA A 44 2.74 8.52 -16.65
CA ALA A 44 2.74 9.12 -15.32
C ALA A 44 3.37 10.54 -15.37
N GLY A 45 2.79 11.48 -14.62
CA GLY A 45 3.33 12.84 -14.47
C GLY A 45 4.64 12.88 -13.68
N GLU A 46 5.25 14.07 -13.56
CA GLU A 46 6.38 14.26 -12.65
C GLU A 46 5.97 14.01 -11.19
N LEU A 47 6.92 13.54 -10.37
CA LEU A 47 6.66 13.36 -8.94
C LEU A 47 6.38 14.72 -8.31
N ALA A 48 5.14 14.92 -7.86
CA ALA A 48 4.78 16.07 -7.07
C ALA A 48 5.29 15.86 -5.63
N ALA A 49 6.09 16.80 -5.13
CA ALA A 49 6.39 16.83 -3.71
C ALA A 49 5.15 17.31 -2.94
N LEU A 50 4.76 16.59 -1.89
CA LEU A 50 3.95 17.15 -0.83
C LEU A 50 4.92 17.94 0.06
N GLY A 51 4.86 19.27 -0.05
CA GLY A 51 5.62 20.18 0.81
C GLY A 51 5.29 20.00 2.29
#